data_AF-A0A924LW17-F1
#
_entry.id   AF-A0A924LW17-F1
#
_cell.length_a   1.000
_cell.length_b   1.000
_cell.length_c   1.000
_cell.angle_alpha   90.00
_cell.angle_beta   90.00
_cell.angle_gamma   90.00
#
_symmetry.space_group_name_H-M   'P 1'
#
loop_
_entity.id
_entity.type
_entity.pdbx_description
1 polymer ?
#
loop_
_entity_poly.entity_id
_entity_poly.type
_entity_poly.pdbx_seq_one_letter_code
_entity_poly.pdbx_strand_id
1 'polypeptide(L)'
;TCDPGAWIYTEGSIRTFAWYRGKRRISGQVKRFYRIRKGDFKKSLYCQVIFTSADTVTKSRSAGRKVVSRYATTQTPLNNN
;
A
#
# COMPACT_ATOMS: atom_id res chain seq x y z
N THR A 1 0.34 -1.27 -7.35
CA THR A 1 -0.26 -0.04 -6.77
C THR A 1 -0.92 -0.41 -5.45
N CYS A 2 -1.19 0.56 -4.57
CA CYS A 2 -2.05 0.33 -3.41
C CYS A 2 -3.47 0.74 -3.79
N ASP A 3 -4.42 -0.18 -3.77
CA ASP A 3 -5.81 0.18 -4.04
C ASP A 3 -6.53 0.48 -2.72
N PRO A 4 -7.15 1.66 -2.55
CA PRO A 4 -8.08 1.85 -1.46
C PRO A 4 -9.21 0.80 -1.48
N GLY A 5 -9.69 0.35 -2.64
CA GLY A 5 -10.94 -0.40 -2.75
C GLY A 5 -12.16 0.53 -2.83
N ALA A 6 -13.36 -0.04 -2.87
CA ALA A 6 -14.63 0.68 -2.98
C ALA A 6 -15.14 1.18 -1.62
N TRP A 7 -14.36 2.04 -0.95
CA TRP A 7 -14.85 2.72 0.26
C TRP A 7 -15.82 3.83 -0.16
N ILE A 8 -16.97 3.90 0.51
CA ILE A 8 -17.87 5.04 0.36
C ILE A 8 -17.17 6.25 0.98
N TYR A 9 -16.87 7.25 0.15
CA TYR A 9 -16.11 8.42 0.56
C TYR A 9 -17.07 9.50 1.07
N THR A 10 -16.96 9.85 2.35
CA THR A 10 -17.57 11.07 2.90
C THR A 10 -16.62 12.24 2.71
N GLU A 11 -17.18 13.42 2.43
CA GLU A 11 -16.42 14.66 2.31
C GLU A 11 -15.62 14.92 3.61
N GLY A 12 -14.31 15.18 3.49
CA GLY A 12 -13.40 15.31 4.64
C GLY A 12 -12.61 14.05 5.03
N SER A 13 -12.80 12.92 4.34
CA SER A 13 -12.04 11.70 4.61
C SER A 13 -10.55 11.82 4.21
N ILE A 14 -9.64 11.61 5.16
CA ILE A 14 -8.19 11.59 4.90
C ILE A 14 -7.76 10.17 4.53
N ARG A 15 -7.10 10.05 3.37
CA ARG A 15 -6.51 8.79 2.92
C ARG A 15 -4.99 8.84 3.02
N THR A 16 -4.45 8.07 3.95
CA THR A 16 -3.00 7.87 4.08
C THR A 16 -2.63 6.48 3.58
N PHE A 17 -1.53 6.39 2.84
CA PHE A 17 -0.95 5.10 2.46
C PHE A 17 0.32 4.85 3.27
N ALA A 18 0.61 3.60 3.57
CA ALA A 18 1.87 3.19 4.14
C ALA A 18 2.36 1.92 3.45
N TRP A 19 3.55 1.97 2.88
CA TRP A 19 4.17 0.81 2.26
C TRP A 19 5.04 0.05 3.27
N TYR A 20 5.03 -1.27 3.18
CA TYR A 20 5.78 -2.15 4.05
C TYR A 20 6.59 -3.15 3.22
N ARG A 21 7.80 -3.45 3.71
CA ARG A 21 8.72 -4.46 3.21
C ARG A 21 8.96 -5.50 4.29
N GLY A 22 8.37 -6.68 4.13
CA GLY A 22 8.27 -7.65 5.21
C GLY A 22 7.63 -6.97 6.42
N LYS A 23 8.25 -7.09 7.61
CA LYS A 23 7.71 -6.48 8.84
C LYS A 23 8.05 -4.98 8.99
N ARG A 24 8.81 -4.37 8.08
CA ARG A 24 9.31 -3.00 8.21
C ARG A 24 8.51 -2.03 7.34
N ARG A 25 8.03 -0.94 7.95
CA ARG A 25 7.45 0.19 7.21
C ARG A 25 8.54 0.88 6.38
N ILE A 26 8.23 1.24 5.15
CA ILE A 26 9.10 2.05 4.29
C ILE A 26 8.75 3.52 4.56
N SER A 27 9.63 4.22 5.27
CA SER A 27 9.39 5.62 5.64
C SER A 27 9.26 6.53 4.41
N GLY A 28 8.38 7.54 4.49
CA GLY A 28 8.11 8.50 3.41
C GLY A 28 7.31 7.96 2.23
N GLN A 29 6.94 6.67 2.22
CA GLN A 29 6.15 6.08 1.14
C GLN A 29 4.66 6.12 1.50
N VAL A 30 4.06 7.26 1.17
CA VAL A 30 2.64 7.55 1.37
C VAL A 30 1.87 7.73 0.08
N LYS A 31 2.49 7.48 -1.07
CA LYS A 31 1.83 7.55 -2.37
C LYS A 31 1.08 6.25 -2.66
N ARG A 32 0.01 6.35 -3.46
CA ARG A 32 -0.72 5.19 -4.00
C ARG A 32 0.21 4.25 -4.80
N PHE A 33 1.28 4.79 -5.36
CA PHE A 33 2.23 4.07 -6.20
C PHE A 33 3.57 3.94 -5.47
N TYR A 34 4.10 2.72 -5.41
CA TYR A 34 5.47 2.46 -4.95
C TYR A 34 6.30 1.90 -6.08
N ARG A 35 7.48 2.50 -6.27
CA ARG A 35 8.46 2.03 -7.25
C ARG A 35 9.40 1.05 -6.56
N ILE A 36 9.39 -0.19 -7.02
CA ILE A 36 10.28 -1.26 -6.56
C ILE A 36 11.73 -0.81 -6.75
N ARG A 37 12.54 -0.98 -5.71
CA ARG A 37 13.98 -0.70 -5.69
C ARG A 37 14.75 -2.01 -5.58
N LYS A 38 16.05 -1.98 -5.88
CA LYS A 38 16.92 -3.17 -5.79
C LYS A 38 16.82 -3.89 -4.43
N GLY A 39 16.66 -3.14 -3.34
CA GLY A 39 16.53 -3.70 -1.97
C GLY A 39 15.18 -4.36 -1.64
N ASP A 40 14.20 -4.31 -2.54
CA ASP A 40 12.92 -5.00 -2.39
C ASP A 40 12.96 -6.43 -2.93
N PHE A 41 13.99 -6.79 -3.69
CA PHE A 41 14.08 -8.10 -4.33
C PHE A 41 13.99 -9.24 -3.31
N LYS A 42 13.18 -10.26 -3.62
CA LYS A 42 12.85 -11.39 -2.73
C LYS A 42 12.18 -10.99 -1.39
N LYS A 43 11.77 -9.73 -1.23
CA LYS A 43 10.99 -9.28 -0.07
C LYS A 43 9.51 -9.23 -0.43
N SER A 44 8.67 -9.49 0.55
CA SER A 44 7.23 -9.28 0.43
C SER A 44 6.92 -7.81 0.62
N LEU A 45 6.28 -7.19 -0.36
CA LEU A 45 5.73 -5.84 -0.25
C LEU A 45 4.22 -5.92 -0.04
N TYR A 46 3.73 -5.19 0.95
CA TYR A 46 2.30 -4.91 1.10
C TYR A 46 2.10 -3.43 1.36
N CYS A 47 0.90 -2.95 1.07
CA CYS A 47 0.50 -1.61 1.44
C CYS A 47 -0.58 -1.68 2.52
N GLN A 48 -0.65 -0.62 3.32
CA GLN A 48 -1.73 -0.37 4.25
C GLN A 48 -2.38 0.95 3.84
N VAL A 49 -3.69 0.93 3.70
CA VAL A 49 -4.52 2.11 3.53
C VAL A 49 -5.09 2.43 4.89
N ILE A 50 -4.91 3.68 5.31
CA ILE A 50 -5.51 4.24 6.52
C ILE A 50 -6.52 5.26 6.05
N PHE A 51 -7.77 5.00 6.42
CA PHE A 51 -8.90 5.85 6.17
C PHE A 51 -9.29 6.51 7.48
N THR A 52 -9.25 7.83 7.53
CA THR A 52 -9.69 8.61 8.68
C THR A 52 -10.89 9.45 8.27
N SER A 53 -12.01 9.21 8.92
CA SER A 53 -13.22 10.05 8.92
C SER A 53 -13.31 10.78 10.25
N ALA A 54 -14.25 11.72 10.39
CA ALA A 54 -14.45 12.49 11.61
C ALA A 54 -14.59 11.59 12.86
N ASP A 55 -15.29 10.45 12.72
CA ASP A 55 -15.67 9.60 13.85
C ASP A 55 -14.91 8.27 13.90
N THR A 56 -14.15 7.92 12.86
CA THR A 56 -13.54 6.58 12.75
C THR A 56 -12.24 6.56 11.95
N VAL A 57 -11.28 5.77 12.44
CA VAL A 57 -10.05 5.40 11.72
C VAL A 57 -10.12 3.93 11.33
N THR A 58 -10.26 3.66 10.04
CA THR A 58 -10.22 2.29 9.50
C THR A 58 -8.89 2.03 8.82
N LYS A 59 -8.34 0.83 9.02
CA LYS A 59 -7.06 0.42 8.40
C LYS A 59 -7.28 -0.87 7.64
N SER A 60 -6.88 -0.89 6.38
CA SER A 60 -6.93 -2.09 5.55
C SER A 60 -5.56 -2.38 4.95
N ARG A 61 -5.18 -3.66 4.89
CA ARG A 61 -3.88 -4.11 4.41
C ARG A 61 -4.05 -5.02 3.21
N SER A 62 -3.14 -4.88 2.26
CA SER A 62 -3.12 -5.77 1.11
C SER A 62 -2.46 -7.09 1.46
N ALA A 63 -2.73 -8.12 0.67
CA ALA A 63 -1.88 -9.30 0.66
C ALA A 63 -0.42 -8.91 0.35
N GLY A 64 0.56 -9.57 0.96
CA GLY A 64 1.97 -9.35 0.64
C GLY A 64 2.35 -10.01 -0.68
N ARG A 65 2.83 -9.24 -1.66
CA ARG A 65 3.42 -9.81 -2.89
C ARG A 65 4.92 -9.86 -2.80
N LYS A 66 5.48 -11.04 -3.05
CA LYS A 66 6.94 -11.20 -3.21
C LYS A 66 7.38 -10.51 -4.50
N VAL A 67 8.39 -9.66 -4.38
CA VAL A 67 9.06 -9.06 -5.53
C VAL A 67 9.96 -10.10 -6.18
N VAL A 68 9.51 -10.64 -7.31
CA VAL A 68 10.22 -11.67 -8.08
C VAL A 68 10.98 -11.10 -9.28
N SER A 69 10.75 -9.84 -9.67
CA SER A 69 11.49 -9.19 -10.75
C SER A 69 12.51 -8.17 -10.24
N ARG A 70 13.67 -8.15 -10.90
CA ARG A 70 14.76 -7.17 -10.73
C ARG A 70 14.57 -5.93 -11.63
N TYR A 71 13.61 -6.00 -12.55
CA TYR A 71 13.16 -4.93 -13.43
C TYR A 71 11.65 -4.77 -13.25
N ALA A 72 11.22 -3.62 -12.73
CA ALA A 72 9.83 -3.34 -12.48
C ALA A 72 9.12 -2.98 -13.79
N THR A 73 8.41 -3.93 -14.41
CA THR A 73 7.69 -3.63 -15.65
C THR A 73 6.17 -3.69 -15.53
N THR A 74 5.59 -4.04 -14.39
CA THR A 74 4.13 -3.90 -14.26
C THR A 74 3.75 -3.72 -12.79
N GLN A 75 3.14 -2.58 -12.50
CA GLN A 75 2.57 -2.30 -11.19
C GLN A 75 1.36 -3.21 -10.98
N THR A 76 1.54 -4.42 -10.46
CA THR A 76 0.35 -5.19 -10.10
C THR A 76 -0.35 -4.48 -8.93
N PRO A 77 -1.66 -4.21 -9.02
CA PRO A 77 -2.43 -3.75 -7.88
C PRO A 77 -2.31 -4.78 -6.75
N LEU A 78 -1.93 -4.28 -5.58
CA LEU A 78 -2.08 -4.96 -4.31
C LEU A 78 -3.48 -4.60 -3.85
N ASN A 79 -4.41 -5.51 -4.11
CA ASN A 79 -5.78 -5.42 -3.66
C ASN A 79 -5.85 -5.72 -2.16
N ASN A 80 -6.56 -4.87 -1.43
CA ASN A 80 -7.04 -5.17 -0.10
C ASN A 80 -8.32 -5.98 -0.29
N ASN A 81 -8.26 -7.28 0.00
CA ASN A 81 -9.42 -8.17 -0.03
C ASN A 81 -10.07 -8.18 1.35
#